data_AF-A0A382ZLB9-F1
#
_entry.id   AF-A0A382ZLB9-F1
#
_cell.length_a   1.000
_cell.length_b   1.000
_cell.length_c   1.000
_cell.angle_alpha   90.00
_cell.angle_beta   90.00
_cell.angle_gamma   90.00
#
_symmetry.space_group_name_H-M   'P 1'
#
loop_
_entity.id
_entity.type
_entity.pdbx_description
1 polymer ?
#
loop_
_entity_poly.entity_id
_entity_poly.type
_entity_poly.pdbx_seq_one_letter_code
_entity_poly.pdbx_strand_id
1 'polypeptide(L)' 'MRKSIEFEIQGRVVSEEEPPLIIAEIGINHGGSLNTAISIVDAAIDTGAEVIKHQTHIVEDEMSNEAKS' A
#
# COMPACT_ATOMS: atom_id res chain seq x y z
N MET A 1 32.68 0.67 -7.20
CA MET A 1 31.58 -0.24 -6.81
C MET A 1 30.41 0.61 -6.36
N ARG A 2 29.18 0.34 -6.82
CA ARG A 2 27.99 0.97 -6.24
C ARG A 2 27.77 0.36 -4.84
N LYS A 3 27.42 1.20 -3.87
CA LYS A 3 27.04 0.75 -2.53
C LYS A 3 25.69 0.05 -2.65
N SER A 4 25.55 -1.18 -2.14
CA SER A 4 24.26 -1.85 -2.03
C SER A 4 23.38 -1.05 -1.07
N ILE A 5 22.15 -0.77 -1.49
CA ILE A 5 21.13 -0.11 -0.67
C ILE A 5 20.23 -1.21 -0.13
N GLU A 6 20.11 -1.28 1.19
CA GLU A 6 19.22 -2.20 1.89
C GLU A 6 18.52 -1.48 3.03
N PHE A 7 17.29 -1.88 3.31
CA PHE A 7 16.52 -1.45 4.48
C PHE A 7 15.48 -2.52 4.84
N GLU A 8 14.80 -2.34 5.97
CA GLU A 8 13.82 -3.30 6.47
C GLU A 8 12.47 -2.64 6.71
N ILE A 9 11.40 -3.33 6.32
CA ILE A 9 10.02 -3.00 6.67
C ILE A 9 9.48 -4.13 7.55
N GLN A 10 9.41 -3.90 8.86
CA GLN A 10 8.84 -4.87 9.83
C GLN A 10 9.37 -6.31 9.65
N GLY A 11 10.69 -6.51 9.68
CA GLY A 11 11.32 -7.81 9.47
C GLY A 11 11.50 -8.24 8.01
N ARG A 12 10.89 -7.53 7.04
CA ARG A 12 11.06 -7.80 5.60
C ARG A 12 12.17 -6.92 5.03
N VAL A 13 13.32 -7.54 4.73
CA VAL A 13 14.45 -6.87 4.07
C VAL A 13 14.10 -6.53 2.62
N VAL A 14 14.46 -5.33 2.16
CA VAL A 14 14.32 -4.89 0.77
C VAL A 14 15.71 -4.52 0.25
N SER A 15 16.22 -5.30 -0.71
CA SER A 15 17.54 -5.13 -1.33
C SER A 15 17.57 -5.75 -2.73
N GLU A 16 18.68 -5.59 -3.46
CA GLU A 16 18.89 -6.22 -4.77
C GLU A 16 19.08 -7.75 -4.69
N GLU A 17 19.40 -8.28 -3.51
CA GLU A 17 19.67 -9.72 -3.29
C GLU A 17 18.43 -10.49 -2.82
N GLU A 18 17.38 -9.79 -2.40
CA GLU A 18 16.11 -10.37 -1.95
C GLU A 18 15.09 -10.45 -3.10
N PRO A 19 14.11 -11.37 -3.04
CA PRO A 19 12.99 -11.36 -3.98
C PRO A 19 12.27 -10.00 -3.98
N PRO A 20 11.83 -9.50 -5.16
CA PRO A 20 11.11 -8.24 -5.25
C PRO A 20 9.92 -8.19 -4.29
N LEU A 21 9.83 -7.12 -3.51
CA LEU A 21 8.69 -6.91 -2.62
C LEU A 21 7.47 -6.48 -3.44
N ILE A 22 6.40 -7.27 -3.37
CA ILE A 22 5.11 -6.94 -3.98
C ILE A 22 4.24 -6.23 -2.94
N ILE A 23 3.77 -5.05 -3.30
CA ILE A 23 2.84 -4.26 -2.48
C ILE A 23 1.48 -4.26 -3.17
N ALA A 24 0.48 -4.88 -2.55
CA ALA A 24 -0.90 -4.85 -3.01
C ALA A 24 -1.55 -3.52 -2.61
N GLU A 25 -1.68 -2.62 -3.58
CA GLU A 25 -2.31 -1.31 -3.40
C GLU A 25 -3.83 -1.43 -3.46
N ILE A 26 -4.49 -1.20 -2.32
CA ILE A 26 -5.96 -1.16 -2.27
C ILE A 26 -6.49 0.24 -2.56
N GLY A 27 -5.70 1.29 -2.28
CA GLY A 27 -6.07 2.69 -2.52
C GLY A 27 -7.49 3.02 -2.05
N ILE A 28 -8.28 3.62 -2.95
CA ILE A 28 -9.70 3.94 -2.75
C ILE A 28 -10.67 2.85 -3.24
N ASN A 29 -10.18 1.67 -3.66
CA ASN A 29 -11.01 0.61 -4.27
C ASN A 29 -12.08 0.06 -3.32
N HIS A 30 -11.94 0.31 -2.02
CA HIS A 30 -12.95 -0.02 -1.02
C HIS A 30 -14.20 0.89 -1.07
N GLY A 31 -14.17 2.00 -1.83
CA GLY A 31 -15.33 2.87 -2.06
C GLY A 31 -15.92 3.46 -0.76
N GLY A 32 -15.09 3.71 0.24
CA GLY A 32 -15.53 4.17 1.58
C GLY A 32 -16.16 3.09 2.48
N SER A 33 -16.27 1.84 2.02
CA SER A 33 -16.81 0.72 2.80
C SER A 33 -15.70 -0.04 3.53
N LEU A 34 -15.78 -0.10 4.86
CA LEU A 34 -14.83 -0.88 5.67
C LEU A 34 -14.94 -2.39 5.39
N ASN A 35 -16.16 -2.90 5.21
CA ASN A 35 -16.37 -4.32 4.89
C ASN A 35 -15.71 -4.68 3.57
N THR A 36 -15.83 -3.81 2.56
CA THR A 36 -15.18 -4.00 1.26
C THR A 36 -13.66 -3.95 1.40
N ALA A 37 -13.12 -3.02 2.22
CA ALA A 37 -11.68 -2.95 2.49
C ALA A 37 -11.16 -4.25 3.10
N ILE A 38 -11.87 -4.81 4.09
CA ILE A 38 -11.51 -6.08 4.73
C ILE A 38 -11.55 -7.21 3.69
N SER A 39 -12.59 -7.32 2.87
CA SER A 39 -12.67 -8.37 1.84
C SER A 39 -11.56 -8.28 0.79
N ILE A 40 -11.13 -7.07 0.42
CA ILE A 40 -9.99 -6.89 -0.48
C ILE A 40 -8.68 -7.36 0.19
N VAL A 41 -8.50 -7.04 1.48
CA VAL A 41 -7.34 -7.49 2.26
C VAL A 41 -7.31 -9.01 2.37
N ASP A 42 -8.44 -9.64 2.69
CA ASP A 42 -8.55 -11.11 2.77
C ASP A 42 -8.14 -11.75 1.43
N ALA A 43 -8.66 -11.24 0.31
CA ALA A 43 -8.30 -11.75 -1.02
C ALA A 43 -6.81 -11.56 -1.35
N ALA A 44 -6.19 -10.46 -0.93
CA ALA A 44 -4.77 -10.23 -1.15
C ALA A 44 -3.89 -11.17 -0.31
N ILE A 45 -4.26 -11.42 0.95
CA ILE A 45 -3.60 -12.39 1.83
C ILE A 45 -3.66 -13.79 1.21
N ASP A 46 -4.82 -14.20 0.68
CA ASP A 46 -5.01 -15.51 0.03
C ASP A 46 -4.11 -15.70 -1.21
N THR A 47 -3.69 -14.62 -1.87
CA THR A 47 -2.75 -14.66 -3.01
C THR A 47 -1.27 -14.63 -2.60
N GLY A 48 -0.98 -14.53 -1.30
CA GLY A 48 0.38 -14.46 -0.77
C GLY A 48 0.99 -13.05 -0.77
N ALA A 49 0.17 -11.99 -0.80
CA ALA A 49 0.68 -10.63 -0.66
C ALA A 49 1.33 -10.44 0.72
N GLU A 50 2.56 -9.93 0.74
CA GLU A 50 3.31 -9.64 1.97
C GLU A 50 2.92 -8.29 2.57
N VAL A 51 2.53 -7.33 1.73
CA VAL A 51 2.25 -5.95 2.12
C VAL A 51 0.99 -5.44 1.44
N ILE A 52 0.12 -4.80 2.23
CA ILE A 52 -1.03 -4.03 1.75
C ILE A 52 -0.73 -2.55 1.92
N LYS A 53 -1.05 -1.75 0.90
CA LYS A 53 -0.97 -0.29 0.97
C LYS A 53 -2.35 0.34 0.81
N HIS A 54 -2.65 1.29 1.70
CA HIS A 54 -3.85 2.12 1.67
C HIS A 54 -3.52 3.55 1.24
N GLN A 55 -4.54 4.33 0.89
CA GLN A 55 -4.41 5.77 0.65
C GLN A 55 -5.16 6.53 1.75
N THR A 56 -4.40 7.17 2.64
CA THR A 56 -4.97 8.03 3.68
C THR A 56 -5.40 9.36 3.06
N HIS A 57 -6.70 9.61 3.04
CA HIS A 57 -7.30 10.81 2.48
C HIS A 57 -7.98 11.63 3.57
N ILE A 58 -7.59 12.91 3.66
CA ILE A 58 -8.22 13.92 4.51
C ILE A 58 -8.57 15.09 3.59
N VAL A 59 -9.81 15.12 3.11
CA VAL A 59 -10.25 15.96 1.98
C VAL A 59 -9.95 17.44 2.22
N GLU A 60 -10.19 17.91 3.44
CA GLU A 60 -9.95 19.29 3.85
C GLU A 60 -8.48 19.71 3.83
N ASP A 61 -7.57 18.76 4.06
CA ASP A 61 -6.13 19.01 4.13
C ASP A 61 -5.41 18.70 2.81
N GLU A 62 -6.04 17.92 1.92
CA GLU A 62 -5.43 17.49 0.67
C GLU A 62 -5.99 18.18 -0.59
N MET A 63 -7.23 18.69 -0.54
CA MET A 63 -7.89 19.31 -1.69
C MET A 63 -8.13 20.81 -1.48
N SER A 64 -7.72 21.60 -2.46
CA SER A 64 -8.13 23.00 -2.54
C SER A 64 -9.61 23.11 -2.96
N ASN A 65 -10.22 24.28 -2.78
CA ASN A 65 -11.63 24.48 -3.14
C ASN A 65 -11.86 24.34 -4.65
N GLU A 66 -10.86 24.65 -5.46
CA GLU A 66 -10.88 24.54 -6.92
C GLU A 66 -10.99 23.09 -7.40
N ALA A 67 -10.61 22.12 -6.58
CA ALA A 67 -10.69 20.69 -6.91
C ALA A 67 -12.04 20.04 -6.54
N LYS A 68 -12.96 20.80 -5.93
CA LYS A 68 -14.27 20.28 -5.47
C LYS A 68 -15.37 20.29 -6.56
N SER A 69 -15.09 20.84 -7.74
CA SER A 69 -16.05 21.07 -8.84
C SER A 69 -15.88 20.12 -10.01
#